data_AF-A0A7K2EBL7-F1
#
_entry.id   AF-A0A7K2EBL7-F1
#
_cell.length_a   1.000
_cell.length_b   1.000
_cell.length_c   1.000
_cell.angle_alpha   90.00
_cell.angle_beta   90.00
_cell.angle_gamma   90.00
#
_symmetry.space_group_name_H-M   'P 1'
#
loop_
_entity.id
_entity.type
_entity.pdbx_description
1 polymer ?
#
loop_
_entity_poly.entity_id
_entity_poly.type
_entity_poly.pdbx_seq_one_letter_code
_entity_poly.pdbx_strand_id
1 'polypeptide(L)'
;MLTPGFKLFFGFGALAAAGAVIYGIATGDPAGADYLGVVDRDAWKGVISLGWQGGVGEHTGFVVLVFAALVGGGLGCMLVAFRDADAESVGELA
;
A
#
# COMPACT_ATOMS: atom_id res chain seq x y z
N MET A 1 16.39 12.69 10.35
CA MET A 1 16.60 12.14 8.99
C MET A 1 15.80 10.83 8.84
N LEU A 2 15.44 10.42 7.62
CA LEU A 2 14.79 9.11 7.40
C LEU A 2 15.84 8.00 7.37
N THR A 3 15.71 7.03 8.26
CA THR A 3 16.67 5.93 8.40
C THR A 3 16.66 5.03 7.16
N PRO A 4 17.77 4.33 6.85
CA PRO A 4 17.79 3.35 5.76
C PRO A 4 16.71 2.28 5.91
N GLY A 5 16.47 1.81 7.14
CA GLY A 5 15.39 0.86 7.45
C GLY A 5 14.00 1.40 7.10
N PHE A 6 13.68 2.65 7.47
CA PHE A 6 12.43 3.30 7.07
C PHE A 6 12.25 3.26 5.55
N LYS A 7 13.27 3.71 4.81
CA LYS A 7 13.20 3.82 3.34
C LYS A 7 12.94 2.47 2.66
N LEU A 8 13.51 1.39 3.20
CA LEU A 8 13.31 0.03 2.68
C LEU A 8 11.86 -0.44 2.89
N PHE A 9 11.40 -0.51 4.14
CA PHE A 9 10.09 -1.08 4.46
C PHE A 9 8.95 -0.21 3.98
N PHE A 10 9.07 1.12 4.16
CA PHE A 10 8.10 2.06 3.62
C PHE A 10 8.11 2.06 2.09
N GLY A 11 9.28 1.86 1.46
CA GLY A 11 9.41 1.73 0.01
C GLY A 11 8.69 0.49 -0.53
N PHE A 12 8.88 -0.68 0.10
CA PHE A 12 8.12 -1.89 -0.24
C PHE A 12 6.62 -1.72 0.01
N GLY A 13 6.24 -1.07 1.11
CA GLY A 13 4.85 -0.77 1.42
C GLY A 13 4.20 0.14 0.37
N ALA A 14 4.90 1.20 -0.05
CA ALA A 14 4.44 2.12 -1.08
C ALA A 14 4.34 1.45 -2.46
N LEU A 15 5.30 0.59 -2.80
CA LEU A 15 5.27 -0.17 -4.05
C LEU A 15 4.12 -1.18 -4.05
N ALA A 16 3.91 -1.89 -2.94
CA ALA A 16 2.77 -2.78 -2.76
C ALA A 16 1.42 -2.04 -2.83
N ALA A 17 1.34 -0.82 -2.27
CA ALA A 17 0.14 0.02 -2.36
C ALA A 17 -0.15 0.45 -3.82
N ALA A 18 0.87 0.95 -4.52
CA ALA A 18 0.75 1.29 -5.94
C ALA A 18 0.39 0.06 -6.78
N GLY A 19 1.02 -1.08 -6.49
CA GLY A 19 0.71 -2.37 -7.09
C GLY A 19 -0.73 -2.78 -6.86
N ALA A 20 -1.27 -2.65 -5.64
CA ALA A 20 -2.66 -2.97 -5.32
C ALA A 20 -3.65 -2.11 -6.13
N VAL A 21 -3.37 -0.81 -6.28
CA VAL A 21 -4.19 0.09 -7.09
C VAL A 21 -4.18 -0.33 -8.56
N ILE A 22 -3.00 -0.54 -9.13
CA ILE A 22 -2.86 -0.96 -10.54
C ILE A 22 -3.54 -2.32 -10.74
N TYR A 23 -3.34 -3.25 -9.80
CA TYR A 23 -3.89 -4.61 -9.87
C TYR A 23 -5.42 -4.63 -9.79
N GLY A 24 -5.99 -3.92 -8.83
CA GLY A 24 -7.44 -3.83 -8.67
C GLY A 24 -8.13 -3.15 -9.87
N ILE A 25 -7.50 -2.11 -10.43
CA ILE A 25 -7.98 -1.45 -11.65
C ILE A 25 -7.85 -2.38 -12.87
N ALA A 26 -6.71 -3.04 -13.05
CA ALA A 26 -6.45 -3.90 -14.20
C ALA A 26 -7.30 -5.18 -14.22
N THR A 27 -7.74 -5.65 -13.06
CA THR A 27 -8.54 -6.87 -12.93
C THR A 27 -10.03 -6.60 -12.70
N GLY A 28 -10.43 -5.34 -12.44
CA GLY A 28 -11.73 -4.89 -11.94
C GLY A 28 -12.96 -5.40 -12.68
N ASP A 29 -12.92 -5.39 -14.02
CA ASP A 29 -13.97 -5.92 -14.88
C ASP A 29 -13.43 -6.29 -16.28
N PRO A 30 -13.06 -7.56 -16.52
CA PRO A 30 -12.56 -7.99 -17.84
C PRO A 30 -13.68 -8.14 -18.90
N ALA A 31 -14.96 -7.98 -18.54
CA ALA A 31 -16.11 -8.26 -19.41
C ALA A 31 -17.07 -7.08 -19.60
N GLY A 32 -16.87 -5.97 -18.88
CA GLY A 32 -17.67 -4.75 -18.96
C GLY A 32 -17.45 -3.89 -20.20
N ALA A 33 -18.34 -2.92 -20.40
CA ALA A 33 -18.29 -1.97 -21.52
C ALA A 33 -17.05 -1.07 -21.50
N ASP A 34 -16.51 -0.82 -20.30
CA ASP A 34 -15.29 -0.03 -20.08
C ASP A 34 -14.06 -0.95 -19.96
N TYR A 35 -13.63 -1.48 -21.10
CA TYR A 35 -12.47 -2.39 -21.24
C TYR A 35 -11.15 -1.84 -20.66
N LEU A 36 -11.03 -0.52 -20.50
CA LEU A 36 -9.90 0.11 -19.84
C LEU A 36 -10.32 0.44 -18.41
N GLY A 37 -9.97 -0.42 -17.45
CA GLY A 37 -10.32 -0.24 -16.03
C GLY A 37 -9.93 1.13 -15.44
N VAL A 38 -8.96 1.83 -16.04
CA VAL A 38 -8.57 3.20 -15.62
C VAL A 38 -9.69 4.23 -15.86
N VAL A 39 -10.56 3.98 -16.85
CA VAL A 39 -11.71 4.82 -17.22
C VAL A 39 -12.97 4.41 -16.46
N ASP A 40 -13.01 3.17 -15.95
CA ASP A 40 -14.14 2.65 -15.20
C ASP A 40 -14.22 3.24 -13.78
N ARG A 41 -15.33 3.93 -13.50
CA ARG A 41 -15.58 4.52 -12.18
C ARG A 41 -15.81 3.45 -11.11
N ASP A 42 -16.37 2.30 -11.46
CA ASP A 42 -16.69 1.26 -10.48
C ASP A 42 -15.44 0.48 -10.05
N ALA A 43 -14.46 0.29 -10.94
CA ALA A 43 -13.12 -0.17 -10.57
C ALA A 43 -12.43 0.77 -9.55
N TRP A 44 -12.50 2.09 -9.76
CA TRP A 44 -11.95 3.06 -8.79
C TRP A 44 -12.66 3.02 -7.45
N LYS A 45 -14.00 2.92 -7.44
CA LYS A 45 -14.76 2.78 -6.19
C LYS A 45 -14.39 1.48 -5.46
N GLY A 46 -14.25 0.38 -6.20
CA GLY A 46 -13.82 -0.90 -5.64
C GLY A 46 -12.46 -0.76 -4.95
N VAL A 47 -11.45 -0.22 -5.63
CA VAL A 47 -10.10 -0.05 -5.10
C VAL A 47 -10.07 0.86 -3.87
N ILE A 48 -10.76 2.01 -3.92
CA ILE A 48 -10.79 2.98 -2.81
C ILE A 48 -11.55 2.41 -1.60
N SER A 49 -12.64 1.67 -1.84
CA SER A 49 -13.42 1.03 -0.80
C SER A 49 -12.86 -0.31 -0.34
N LEU A 50 -11.67 -0.70 -0.84
CA LEU A 50 -11.02 -1.98 -0.58
C LEU A 50 -11.91 -3.20 -0.92
N GLY A 51 -12.83 -3.06 -1.88
CA GLY A 51 -13.75 -4.10 -2.33
C GLY A 51 -15.12 -4.11 -1.66
N TRP A 52 -15.47 -3.11 -0.85
CA TRP A 52 -16.81 -3.00 -0.26
C TRP A 52 -17.84 -2.45 -1.24
N GLN A 53 -17.55 -1.31 -1.87
CA GLN A 53 -18.43 -0.58 -2.78
C GLN A 53 -17.84 -0.62 -4.19
N GLY A 54 -18.06 -1.71 -4.92
CA GLY A 54 -17.54 -1.91 -6.27
C GLY A 54 -16.68 -3.18 -6.38
N GLY A 55 -16.64 -3.77 -7.58
CA GLY A 55 -15.86 -4.97 -7.84
C GLY A 55 -14.36 -4.67 -7.83
N VAL A 56 -13.59 -5.52 -7.17
CA VAL A 56 -12.12 -5.50 -7.25
C VAL A 56 -11.69 -6.83 -7.82
N GLY A 57 -11.90 -6.97 -9.12
CA GLY A 57 -11.33 -8.01 -9.97
C GLY A 57 -10.92 -9.31 -9.30
N GLU A 58 -9.61 -9.59 -9.32
CA GLU A 58 -9.05 -10.76 -8.66
C GLU A 58 -8.74 -10.43 -7.18
N HIS A 59 -9.65 -10.86 -6.30
CA HIS A 59 -9.60 -10.50 -4.89
C HIS A 59 -8.37 -11.02 -4.14
N THR A 60 -7.84 -12.20 -4.48
CA THR A 60 -6.74 -12.80 -3.70
C THR A 60 -5.45 -12.01 -3.88
N GLY A 61 -5.04 -11.74 -5.13
CA GLY A 61 -3.88 -10.92 -5.43
C GLY A 61 -4.01 -9.50 -4.89
N PHE A 62 -5.21 -8.91 -5.00
CA PHE A 62 -5.47 -7.58 -4.43
C PHE A 62 -5.27 -7.55 -2.90
N VAL A 63 -5.87 -8.49 -2.17
CA VAL A 63 -5.77 -8.56 -0.70
C VAL A 63 -4.32 -8.80 -0.25
N VAL A 64 -3.57 -9.65 -0.96
CA VAL A 64 -2.15 -9.88 -0.65
C VAL A 64 -1.33 -8.60 -0.81
N LEU A 65 -1.57 -7.83 -1.88
CA LEU A 65 -0.87 -6.55 -2.11
C LEU A 65 -1.26 -5.49 -1.08
N VAL A 66 -2.54 -5.39 -0.72
CA VAL A 66 -3.02 -4.48 0.34
C VAL A 66 -2.40 -4.86 1.68
N PHE A 67 -2.34 -6.14 2.02
CA PHE A 67 -1.74 -6.60 3.27
C PHE A 67 -0.23 -6.34 3.31
N ALA A 68 0.48 -6.60 2.21
CA ALA A 68 1.90 -6.26 2.07
C ALA A 68 2.15 -4.75 2.23
N ALA A 69 1.27 -3.92 1.67
CA ALA A 69 1.32 -2.46 1.85
C ALA A 69 1.15 -2.04 3.30
N LEU A 70 0.17 -2.61 4.01
CA LEU A 70 -0.07 -2.34 5.42
C LEU A 70 1.10 -2.77 6.31
N VAL A 71 1.64 -3.96 6.09
CA VAL A 71 2.79 -4.46 6.86
C VAL A 71 4.05 -3.64 6.59
N GLY A 72 4.39 -3.41 5.32
CA GLY A 72 5.57 -2.62 4.94
C GLY A 72 5.47 -1.17 5.41
N GLY A 73 4.31 -0.54 5.22
CA GLY A 73 4.03 0.80 5.72
C GLY A 73 4.06 0.88 7.25
N GLY A 74 3.45 -0.10 7.93
CA GLY A 74 3.44 -0.17 9.39
C GLY A 74 4.83 -0.33 9.99
N LEU A 75 5.66 -1.22 9.44
CA LEU A 75 7.06 -1.38 9.84
C LEU A 75 7.88 -0.11 9.57
N GLY A 76 7.68 0.53 8.41
CA GLY A 76 8.27 1.83 8.12
C GLY A 76 7.91 2.87 9.17
N CYS A 77 6.61 3.06 9.43
CA CYS A 77 6.11 3.99 10.44
C CYS A 77 6.67 3.71 11.84
N MET A 78 6.77 2.44 12.24
CA MET A 78 7.38 2.06 13.52
C MET A 78 8.85 2.49 13.60
N LEU A 79 9.63 2.22 12.55
CA LEU A 79 11.05 2.57 12.49
C LEU A 79 11.31 4.08 12.50
N VAL A 80 10.41 4.89 11.94
CA VAL A 80 10.55 6.35 12.02
C VAL A 80 10.07 6.90 13.37
N ALA A 81 9.03 6.30 13.96
CA ALA A 81 8.48 6.73 15.24
C ALA A 81 9.44 6.47 16.41
N PHE A 82 10.14 5.33 16.40
CA PHE A 82 11.10 4.96 17.45
C PHE A 82 12.56 5.27 17.08
N ARG A 83 12.82 6.04 16.02
CA ARG A 83 14.20 6.29 15.59
C ARG A 83 15.03 7.01 16.66
N ASP A 84 14.38 7.86 17.46
CA ASP A 84 15.03 8.71 18.46
C ASP A 84 15.05 8.04 19.86
N ALA A 85 14.67 6.75 19.95
CA ALA A 85 14.68 5.98 21.20
C ALA A 85 15.97 5.15 21.40
N ASP A 86 16.94 5.26 20.48
CA ASP A 86 18.20 4.52 20.57
C ASP A 86 19.12 5.12 21.64
N ALA A 87 19.85 4.28 22.37
CA ALA A 87 20.67 4.69 23.52
C ALA A 87 21.77 5.69 23.13
N GLU A 88 22.30 5.56 21.91
CA GLU A 88 23.28 6.49 21.33
C GLU A 88 22.66 7.87 21.06
N SER A 89 21.43 7.91 20.52
CA SER A 89 20.71 9.16 20.28
C SER A 89 20.25 9.89 21.56
N VAL A 90 19.95 9.14 22.63
CA VAL A 90 19.65 9.73 23.95
C VAL A 90 20.93 10.24 24.63
N GLY A 91 22.06 9.55 24.42
CA GLY A 91 23.36 9.94 24.96
C GLY A 91 23.92 11.23 24.36
N GLU A 92 23.59 11.57 23.11
CA GLU A 92 23.99 12.85 22.48
C GLU A 92 23.25 14.08 23.03
N LEU A 93 22.14 13.90 23.75
CA LEU A 93 21.35 14.98 24.33
C LEU A 93 21.77 15.33 25.78
N ALA A 94 22.66 14.55 26.39
CA ALA A 94 23.15 14.71 27.76
C ALA A 94 24.53 15.37 27.80
#